data_AF-A0A1I2MF74-F1
#
_entry.id   AF-A0A1I2MF74-F1
#
_cell.length_a   1.000
_cell.length_b   1.000
_cell.length_c   1.000
_cell.angle_alpha   90.00
_cell.angle_beta   90.00
_cell.angle_gamma   90.00
#
_symmetry.space_group_name_H-M   'P 1'
#
loop_
_entity.id
_entity.type
_entity.pdbx_description
1 polymer ?
#
loop_
_entity_poly.entity_id
_entity_poly.type
_entity_poly.pdbx_seq_one_letter_code
_entity_poly.pdbx_strand_id
1 'polypeptide(L)'
;MLQIFKPIGLIIRLALFLTLSLMLTTNTVLAESEADRYPESLLYDKPVKVADNVWSAIGQTQYYSYENAGHNNNLSFVIGDDAVLVVNGSASYLLAKALHDEIKQLTDKPVKYVVDENGQSHASLGNNYWKEQGATLIAHVDAADEIESHGPAGLSSLQQV
;
A
#
# COMPACT_ATOMS: atom_id res chain seq x y z
N MET A 1 -30.31 -78.51 13.96
CA MET A 1 -28.88 -78.87 13.82
C MET A 1 -28.36 -78.20 12.55
N LEU A 2 -27.18 -77.58 12.66
CA LEU A 2 -26.31 -76.98 11.63
C LEU A 2 -26.66 -75.61 11.00
N GLN A 3 -25.83 -74.62 11.35
CA GLN A 3 -25.49 -73.42 10.59
C GLN A 3 -24.73 -73.79 9.31
N ILE A 4 -24.88 -73.03 8.21
CA ILE A 4 -23.85 -72.84 7.17
C ILE A 4 -24.00 -71.43 6.53
N PHE A 5 -22.98 -70.60 6.79
CA PHE A 5 -22.31 -69.56 5.99
C PHE A 5 -22.99 -68.83 4.80
N LYS A 6 -22.93 -67.49 4.88
CA LYS A 6 -23.20 -66.47 3.84
C LYS A 6 -22.14 -66.48 2.70
N PRO A 7 -22.40 -65.81 1.57
CA PRO A 7 -21.62 -64.59 1.30
C PRO A 7 -22.52 -63.47 0.74
N ILE A 8 -22.83 -62.38 1.47
CA ILE A 8 -22.07 -61.10 1.50
C ILE A 8 -21.15 -60.88 0.28
N GLY A 9 -21.67 -61.08 -0.95
CA GLY A 9 -20.89 -60.86 -2.18
C GLY A 9 -21.43 -59.78 -3.12
N LEU A 10 -22.67 -59.32 -2.92
CA LEU A 10 -23.37 -58.49 -3.93
C LEU A 10 -23.44 -57.00 -3.60
N ILE A 11 -23.19 -56.60 -2.35
CA ILE A 11 -23.29 -55.18 -1.96
C ILE A 11 -21.98 -54.41 -2.24
N ILE A 12 -20.87 -55.10 -2.56
CA ILE A 12 -19.54 -54.48 -2.74
C ILE A 12 -19.24 -54.07 -4.20
N ARG A 13 -20.15 -54.29 -5.16
CA ARG A 13 -19.92 -53.92 -6.57
C ARG A 13 -20.68 -52.70 -7.09
N LEU A 14 -21.44 -52.02 -6.24
CA LEU A 14 -22.07 -50.73 -6.58
C LEU A 14 -21.56 -49.58 -5.69
N ALA A 15 -20.29 -49.65 -5.29
CA ALA A 15 -19.60 -48.60 -4.53
C ALA A 15 -18.55 -47.86 -5.39
N LEU A 16 -18.63 -47.96 -6.72
CA LEU A 16 -17.58 -47.48 -7.62
C LEU A 16 -18.06 -46.59 -8.77
N PHE A 17 -19.20 -45.90 -8.62
CA PHE A 17 -19.67 -44.91 -9.60
C PHE A 17 -20.27 -43.63 -8.98
N LEU A 18 -20.00 -43.37 -7.70
CA LEU A 18 -20.50 -42.16 -7.03
C LEU A 18 -19.48 -41.51 -6.09
N THR A 19 -18.20 -41.46 -6.49
CA THR A 19 -17.13 -40.85 -5.68
C THR A 19 -16.22 -39.88 -6.44
N LEU A 20 -16.61 -39.41 -7.62
CA LEU A 20 -15.75 -38.48 -8.36
C LEU A 20 -16.52 -37.46 -9.20
N SER A 21 -17.26 -36.57 -8.54
CA SER A 21 -17.49 -35.23 -9.10
C SER A 21 -17.99 -34.27 -8.02
N LEU A 22 -17.22 -34.14 -6.95
CA LEU A 22 -17.21 -32.88 -6.22
C LEU A 22 -15.87 -32.24 -6.55
N MET A 23 -15.79 -31.70 -7.78
CA MET A 23 -14.78 -30.70 -8.11
C MET A 23 -15.02 -29.54 -7.16
N LEU A 24 -14.28 -29.53 -6.05
CA LEU A 24 -14.07 -28.32 -5.28
C LEU A 24 -13.42 -27.34 -6.26
N THR A 25 -14.22 -26.47 -6.86
CA THR A 25 -13.70 -25.27 -7.49
C THR A 25 -13.14 -24.45 -6.35
N THR A 26 -11.89 -24.70 -5.98
CA THR A 26 -11.11 -23.71 -5.27
C THR A 26 -10.98 -22.56 -6.24
N ASN A 27 -11.90 -21.60 -6.18
CA ASN A 27 -11.62 -20.27 -6.66
C ASN A 27 -10.45 -19.82 -5.78
N THR A 28 -9.23 -20.02 -6.26
CA THR A 28 -8.10 -19.21 -5.84
C THR A 28 -8.50 -17.81 -6.23
N VAL A 29 -9.12 -17.09 -5.30
CA VAL A 29 -9.18 -15.63 -5.35
C VAL A 29 -7.73 -15.22 -5.17
N LEU A 30 -6.96 -15.24 -6.26
CA LEU A 30 -5.84 -14.32 -6.36
C LEU A 30 -6.52 -12.96 -6.24
N ALA A 31 -6.22 -12.23 -5.16
CA ALA A 31 -6.62 -10.84 -5.07
C ALA A 31 -6.03 -10.17 -6.31
N GLU A 32 -6.86 -9.92 -7.32
CA GLU A 32 -6.47 -9.18 -8.50
C GLU A 32 -6.05 -7.81 -7.97
N SER A 33 -4.78 -7.45 -8.15
CA SER A 33 -4.32 -6.13 -7.71
C SER A 33 -5.15 -5.12 -8.49
N GLU A 34 -5.90 -4.27 -7.78
CA GLU A 34 -6.69 -3.23 -8.42
C GLU A 34 -5.83 -2.46 -9.42
N ALA A 35 -6.35 -2.19 -10.61
CA ALA A 35 -5.62 -1.42 -11.61
C ALA A 35 -5.21 -0.06 -11.03
N ASP A 36 -4.07 0.46 -11.49
CA ASP A 36 -3.65 1.82 -11.20
C ASP A 36 -4.77 2.81 -11.53
N ARG A 37 -5.19 3.59 -10.54
CA ARG A 37 -6.33 4.51 -10.64
C ARG A 37 -5.90 5.88 -11.15
N TYR A 38 -4.60 6.13 -11.31
CA TYR A 38 -4.09 7.42 -11.81
C TYR A 38 -2.78 7.28 -12.63
N PRO A 39 -2.85 6.59 -13.80
CA PRO A 39 -1.69 6.14 -14.57
C PRO A 39 -0.80 7.24 -15.17
N GLU A 40 -1.25 8.49 -15.18
CA GLU A 40 -0.45 9.65 -15.59
C GLU A 40 0.50 10.17 -14.49
N SER A 41 0.42 9.62 -13.28
CA SER A 41 1.20 10.01 -12.11
C SER A 41 1.81 8.79 -11.43
N LEU A 42 2.80 9.00 -10.56
CA LEU A 42 3.28 7.95 -9.65
C LEU A 42 2.36 7.76 -8.44
N LEU A 43 1.45 8.70 -8.21
CA LEU A 43 0.39 8.52 -7.22
C LEU A 43 -0.60 7.51 -7.78
N TYR A 44 -0.86 6.44 -7.04
CA TYR A 44 -1.94 5.49 -7.35
C TYR A 44 -3.35 6.12 -7.48
N ASP A 45 -3.70 7.11 -6.66
CA ASP A 45 -4.94 7.89 -6.78
C ASP A 45 -4.60 9.37 -6.86
N LYS A 46 -5.36 10.12 -7.67
CA LYS A 46 -5.34 11.58 -7.64
C LYS A 46 -5.79 12.11 -6.27
N PRO A 47 -5.17 13.18 -5.72
CA PRO A 47 -5.62 13.76 -4.47
C PRO A 47 -7.09 14.16 -4.50
N VAL A 48 -7.85 13.69 -3.51
CA VAL A 48 -9.26 14.05 -3.31
C VAL A 48 -9.39 15.09 -2.20
N LYS A 49 -10.29 16.06 -2.36
CA LYS A 49 -10.61 17.03 -1.31
C LYS A 49 -11.47 16.35 -0.25
N VAL A 50 -10.94 16.19 0.96
CA VAL A 50 -11.64 15.53 2.08
C VAL A 50 -12.33 16.54 3.00
N ALA A 51 -11.81 17.77 3.08
CA ALA A 51 -12.41 18.90 3.76
C ALA A 51 -11.92 20.22 3.15
N ASP A 52 -12.38 21.36 3.64
CA ASP A 52 -11.86 22.65 3.20
C ASP A 52 -10.36 22.75 3.45
N ASN A 53 -9.62 23.00 2.36
CA ASN A 53 -8.16 23.04 2.30
C ASN A 53 -7.43 21.74 2.70
N VAL A 54 -8.14 20.62 2.86
CA VAL A 54 -7.54 19.32 3.22
C VAL A 54 -7.73 18.33 2.08
N TRP A 55 -6.63 17.70 1.68
CA TRP A 55 -6.57 16.78 0.55
C TRP A 55 -5.81 15.51 0.91
N SER A 56 -6.11 14.41 0.24
CA SER A 56 -5.33 13.18 0.35
C SER A 56 -5.27 12.44 -0.97
N ALA A 57 -4.07 12.03 -1.38
CA ALA A 57 -3.89 10.91 -2.29
C ALA A 57 -4.03 9.62 -1.48
N ILE A 58 -4.86 8.69 -1.95
CA ILE A 58 -5.11 7.42 -1.24
C ILE A 58 -4.21 6.35 -1.85
N GLY A 59 -3.42 5.70 -1.00
CA GLY A 59 -2.55 4.63 -1.43
C GLY A 59 -3.33 3.37 -1.77
N GLN A 60 -2.71 2.50 -2.56
CA GLN A 60 -3.29 1.21 -2.87
C GLN A 60 -3.26 0.30 -1.64
N THR A 61 -4.35 -0.42 -1.40
CA THR A 61 -4.43 -1.40 -0.29
C THR A 61 -3.70 -2.69 -0.68
N GLN A 62 -2.38 -2.59 -0.86
CA GLN A 62 -1.49 -3.70 -1.14
C GLN A 62 -0.09 -3.46 -0.55
N TYR A 63 0.80 -4.44 -0.67
CA TYR A 63 2.20 -4.23 -0.29
C TYR A 63 2.86 -3.21 -1.25
N TYR A 64 3.91 -2.53 -0.79
CA TYR A 64 4.67 -1.67 -1.68
C TYR A 64 5.32 -2.51 -2.80
N SER A 65 5.30 -2.00 -4.02
CA SER A 65 5.91 -2.64 -5.18
C SER A 65 6.42 -1.58 -6.15
N TYR A 66 7.14 -2.01 -7.18
CA TYR A 66 7.54 -1.11 -8.26
C TYR A 66 6.31 -0.52 -8.99
N GLU A 67 5.29 -1.36 -9.23
CA GLU A 67 4.08 -1.00 -9.98
C GLU A 67 3.25 0.08 -9.28
N ASN A 68 3.19 0.09 -7.94
CA ASN A 68 2.50 1.15 -7.21
C ASN A 68 3.43 2.27 -6.74
N ALA A 69 4.69 2.30 -7.19
CA ALA A 69 5.72 3.24 -6.77
C ALA A 69 5.94 3.32 -5.23
N GLY A 70 5.51 2.29 -4.49
CA GLY A 70 5.46 2.26 -3.04
C GLY A 70 4.31 3.05 -2.41
N HIS A 71 3.35 3.56 -3.18
CA HIS A 71 2.19 4.31 -2.70
C HIS A 71 1.14 3.37 -2.08
N ASN A 72 1.43 2.87 -0.89
CA ASN A 72 0.56 2.00 -0.10
C ASN A 72 0.10 2.62 1.23
N ASN A 73 0.26 3.93 1.36
CA ASN A 73 -0.21 4.74 2.47
C ASN A 73 -0.95 5.97 1.94
N ASN A 74 -1.56 6.73 2.84
CA ASN A 74 -2.19 7.99 2.48
C ASN A 74 -1.18 9.12 2.55
N LEU A 75 -1.10 9.89 1.47
CA LEU A 75 -0.29 11.10 1.39
C LEU A 75 -1.23 12.30 1.43
N SER A 76 -1.28 12.95 2.58
CA SER A 76 -2.24 14.03 2.83
C SER A 76 -1.54 15.38 2.90
N PHE A 77 -2.28 16.45 2.60
CA PHE A 77 -1.78 17.80 2.76
C PHE A 77 -2.88 18.78 3.13
N VAL A 78 -2.48 19.81 3.86
CA VAL A 78 -3.33 20.92 4.32
C VAL A 78 -2.78 22.23 3.77
N ILE A 79 -3.60 22.95 3.02
CA ILE A 79 -3.28 24.27 2.49
C ILE A 79 -3.64 25.33 3.54
N GLY A 80 -2.66 25.78 4.31
CA GLY A 80 -2.82 26.86 5.29
C GLY A 80 -2.76 28.24 4.63
N ASP A 81 -2.76 29.30 5.45
CA ASP A 81 -2.73 30.69 4.96
C ASP A 81 -1.40 31.06 4.31
N ASP A 82 -0.27 30.66 4.92
CA ASP A 82 1.08 31.03 4.48
C ASP A 82 1.86 29.88 3.83
N ALA A 83 1.42 28.64 4.03
CA ALA A 83 2.17 27.45 3.65
C ALA A 83 1.29 26.20 3.57
N VAL A 84 1.84 25.17 2.95
CA VAL A 84 1.28 23.81 2.95
C VAL A 84 2.01 22.96 3.98
N LEU A 85 1.24 22.16 4.73
CA LEU A 85 1.75 21.07 5.57
C LEU A 85 1.43 19.74 4.89
N VAL A 86 2.43 18.89 4.73
CA VAL A 86 2.29 17.53 4.21
C VAL A 86 2.34 16.55 5.38
N VAL A 87 1.51 15.51 5.33
CA VAL A 87 1.54 14.37 6.24
C VAL A 87 2.00 13.16 5.43
N ASN A 88 3.06 12.53 5.91
CA ASN A 88 3.87 11.49 5.27
C ASN A 88 4.64 12.00 4.04
N GLY A 89 5.97 12.00 4.15
CA GLY A 89 6.91 12.38 3.09
C GLY A 89 7.04 11.42 1.90
N SER A 90 6.20 10.39 1.80
CA SER A 90 6.16 9.36 0.74
C SER A 90 7.25 8.27 0.83
N ALA A 91 7.04 7.20 0.05
CA ALA A 91 7.92 6.02 -0.01
C ALA A 91 9.17 6.22 -0.90
N SER A 92 9.22 7.28 -1.71
CA SER A 92 10.35 7.56 -2.59
C SER A 92 10.40 9.04 -2.99
N TYR A 93 11.57 9.48 -3.44
CA TYR A 93 11.79 10.83 -3.94
C TYR A 93 10.83 11.19 -5.09
N LEU A 94 10.61 10.27 -6.03
CA LEU A 94 9.77 10.53 -7.20
C LEU A 94 8.28 10.56 -6.84
N LEU A 95 7.85 9.72 -5.88
CA LEU A 95 6.49 9.76 -5.36
C LEU A 95 6.23 11.08 -4.59
N ALA A 96 7.18 11.51 -3.77
CA ALA A 96 7.13 12.82 -3.08
C ALA A 96 7.02 13.97 -4.09
N LYS A 97 7.82 13.92 -5.17
CA LYS A 97 7.73 14.90 -6.26
C LYS A 97 6.36 14.88 -6.94
N ALA A 98 5.80 13.71 -7.22
CA ALA A 98 4.48 13.59 -7.83
C ALA A 98 3.38 14.22 -6.95
N LEU A 99 3.44 14.01 -5.62
CA LEU A 99 2.55 14.69 -4.69
C LEU A 99 2.72 16.21 -4.73
N HIS A 100 3.96 16.71 -4.76
CA HIS A 100 4.22 18.14 -4.82
C HIS A 100 3.73 18.78 -6.12
N ASP A 101 3.81 18.07 -7.25
CA ASP A 101 3.28 18.55 -8.53
C ASP A 101 1.75 18.70 -8.48
N GLU A 102 1.04 17.85 -7.73
CA GLU A 102 -0.40 18.04 -7.47
C GLU A 102 -0.68 19.23 -6.54
N ILE A 103 0.12 19.41 -5.48
CA ILE A 103 -0.01 20.57 -4.57
C ILE A 103 0.14 21.89 -5.34
N LYS A 104 1.12 21.98 -6.27
CA LYS A 104 1.36 23.17 -7.10
C LYS A 104 0.21 23.51 -8.04
N GLN A 105 -0.61 22.55 -8.42
CA GLN A 105 -1.81 22.81 -9.22
C GLN A 105 -2.91 23.51 -8.41
N LEU A 106 -2.88 23.38 -7.09
CA LEU A 106 -3.89 23.91 -6.18
C LEU A 106 -3.46 25.21 -5.51
N THR A 107 -2.15 25.44 -5.35
CA THR A 107 -1.63 26.62 -4.67
C THR A 107 -0.17 26.92 -5.00
N ASP A 108 0.20 28.20 -5.01
CA ASP A 108 1.60 28.68 -5.12
C ASP A 108 2.31 28.76 -3.75
N LYS A 109 1.62 28.40 -2.65
CA LYS A 109 2.18 28.46 -1.29
C LYS A 109 3.27 27.40 -1.14
N PRO A 110 4.39 27.72 -0.46
CA PRO A 110 5.45 26.75 -0.25
C PRO A 110 5.02 25.65 0.72
N VAL A 111 5.50 24.42 0.49
CA VAL A 111 5.47 23.37 1.51
C VAL A 111 6.55 23.69 2.54
N LYS A 112 6.16 24.02 3.77
CA LYS A 112 7.10 24.36 4.85
C LYS A 112 7.32 23.23 5.85
N TYR A 113 6.37 22.30 5.95
CA TYR A 113 6.38 21.26 6.97
C TYR A 113 5.98 19.92 6.35
N VAL A 114 6.74 18.89 6.68
CA VAL A 114 6.40 17.49 6.41
C VAL A 114 6.40 16.76 7.73
N VAL A 115 5.29 16.13 8.09
CA VAL A 115 5.12 15.38 9.32
C VAL A 115 5.05 13.90 8.97
N ASP A 116 6.02 13.11 9.43
CA ASP A 116 5.96 11.66 9.30
C ASP A 116 5.17 11.08 10.47
N GLU A 117 4.12 10.32 10.18
CA GLU A 117 3.24 9.78 11.21
C GLU A 117 3.89 8.65 12.03
N ASN A 118 4.86 7.95 11.44
CA ASN A 118 5.54 6.78 12.00
C ASN A 118 6.96 6.61 11.41
N GLY A 119 7.70 5.61 11.86
CA GLY A 119 9.07 5.35 11.41
C GLY A 119 9.23 4.48 10.16
N GLN A 120 8.14 4.02 9.55
CA GLN A 120 8.19 3.11 8.40
C GLN A 120 8.62 3.82 7.13
N SER A 121 9.24 3.05 6.22
CA SER A 121 9.81 3.55 4.98
C SER A 121 8.80 4.25 4.06
N HIS A 122 7.55 3.81 4.04
CA HIS A 122 6.50 4.39 3.19
C HIS A 122 6.13 5.84 3.55
N ALA A 123 6.48 6.28 4.77
CA ALA A 123 6.19 7.60 5.29
C ALA A 123 7.40 8.52 5.09
N SER A 124 8.63 8.02 5.14
CA SER A 124 9.81 8.87 5.32
C SER A 124 10.87 8.79 4.21
N LEU A 125 10.87 7.77 3.34
CA LEU A 125 11.96 7.62 2.35
C LEU A 125 11.97 8.70 1.25
N GLY A 126 10.87 9.40 1.03
CA GLY A 126 10.80 10.57 0.15
C GLY A 126 11.26 11.88 0.80
N ASN A 127 11.63 11.89 2.07
CA ASN A 127 11.96 13.11 2.82
C ASN A 127 13.12 13.92 2.26
N ASN A 128 14.06 13.29 1.56
CA ASN A 128 15.16 14.02 0.92
C ASN A 128 14.64 15.01 -0.14
N TYR A 129 13.57 14.65 -0.88
CA TYR A 129 12.91 15.56 -1.81
C TYR A 129 12.41 16.82 -1.10
N TRP A 130 11.64 16.63 -0.02
CA TRP A 130 11.03 17.72 0.73
C TRP A 130 12.07 18.62 1.40
N LYS A 131 13.14 18.03 1.91
CA LYS A 131 14.29 18.77 2.47
C LYS A 131 14.95 19.67 1.41
N GLU A 132 15.10 19.18 0.18
CA GLU A 132 15.61 19.99 -0.95
C GLU A 132 14.66 21.13 -1.35
N GLN A 133 13.36 20.97 -1.12
CA GLN A 133 12.38 22.05 -1.30
C GLN A 133 12.39 23.08 -0.14
N GLY A 134 13.22 22.86 0.89
CA GLY A 134 13.31 23.74 2.06
C GLY A 134 12.29 23.45 3.16
N ALA A 135 11.59 22.31 3.11
CA ALA A 135 10.66 21.93 4.15
C ALA A 135 11.38 21.47 5.43
N THR A 136 10.77 21.79 6.58
CA THR A 136 11.16 21.23 7.88
C THR A 136 10.51 19.86 8.03
N LEU A 137 11.33 18.84 8.26
CA LEU A 137 10.86 17.48 8.55
C LEU A 137 10.58 17.35 10.05
N ILE A 138 9.44 16.78 10.39
CA ILE A 138 8.94 16.63 11.76
C ILE A 138 8.52 15.19 11.97
N ALA A 139 9.02 14.57 13.03
CA ALA A 139 8.59 13.24 13.47
C ALA A 139 8.66 13.18 15.00
N HIS A 140 7.96 12.21 15.60
CA HIS A 140 8.20 11.88 17.01
C HIS A 140 9.63 11.32 17.18
N VAL A 141 10.26 11.51 18.34
CA VAL A 141 11.63 11.03 18.60
C VAL A 141 11.76 9.52 18.33
N ASP A 142 10.82 8.71 18.80
CA ASP A 142 10.82 7.27 18.54
C ASP A 142 10.70 6.92 17.04
N ALA A 143 9.97 7.73 16.26
CA ALA A 143 9.86 7.54 14.82
C ALA A 143 11.17 7.95 14.12
N ALA A 144 11.81 9.04 14.55
CA ALA A 144 13.11 9.45 14.06
C ALA A 144 14.18 8.39 14.33
N ASP A 145 14.22 7.84 15.54
CA ASP A 145 15.13 6.75 15.92
C ASP A 145 14.93 5.51 15.03
N GLU A 146 13.68 5.15 14.75
CA GLU A 146 13.33 4.04 13.85
C GLU A 146 13.80 4.31 12.40
N ILE A 147 13.57 5.51 11.88
CA ILE A 147 13.99 5.91 10.53
C ILE A 147 15.51 5.89 10.41
N GLU A 148 16.24 6.38 11.42
CA GLU A 148 17.70 6.39 11.41
C GLU A 148 18.28 4.97 11.51
N SER A 149 17.67 4.11 12.34
CA SER A 149 18.13 2.75 12.58
C SER A 149 17.84 1.81 11.40
N HIS A 150 16.69 1.98 10.74
CA HIS A 150 16.19 1.03 9.73
C HIS A 150 16.06 1.63 8.33
N GLY A 151 16.26 2.93 8.14
CA GLY A 151 16.21 3.61 6.84
C GLY A 151 17.07 2.95 5.75
N PRO A 152 18.34 2.56 6.02
CA PRO A 152 19.16 1.85 5.04
C PRO A 152 18.59 0.49 4.62
N ALA A 153 17.99 -0.25 5.56
CA ALA A 153 17.33 -1.53 5.27
C ALA A 153 16.04 -1.34 4.46
N GLY A 154 15.26 -0.29 4.79
CA GLY A 154 14.09 0.12 4.01
C GLY A 154 14.44 0.41 2.55
N LEU A 155 15.50 1.18 2.30
CA LEU A 155 15.98 1.47 0.94
C LEU A 155 16.43 0.20 0.21
N SER A 156 17.13 -0.70 0.91
CA SER A 156 17.59 -1.97 0.34
C SER A 156 16.43 -2.87 -0.09
N SER A 157 15.30 -2.83 0.63
CA SER A 157 14.09 -3.60 0.28
C SER A 157 13.39 -3.08 -0.97
N LEU A 158 13.43 -1.75 -1.21
CA LEU A 158 12.89 -1.14 -2.44
C LEU A 158 13.73 -1.43 -3.68
N GLN A 159 15.02 -1.73 -3.52
CA GLN A 159 15.89 -2.12 -4.65
C GLN A 159 15.66 -3.57 -5.12
N GLN A 160 14.94 -4.37 -4.33
CA GLN A 160 14.71 -5.80 -4.59
C GLN A 160 13.33 -6.09 -5.18
N VAL A 161 12.46 -5.08 -5.28
CA VAL A 161 11.14 -5.15 -5.91
C VAL A 161 11.14 -4.50 -7.29
#